data_AF-A0A3S4FF38-F1
#
_entry.id   AF-A0A3S4FF38-F1
#
_cell.length_a   1.000
_cell.length_b   1.000
_cell.length_c   1.000
_cell.angle_alpha   90.00
_cell.angle_beta   90.00
_cell.angle_gamma   90.00
#
_symmetry.space_group_name_H-M   'P 1'
#
loop_
_entity.id
_entity.type
_entity.pdbx_description
1 polymer ?
#
loop_
_entity_poly.entity_id
_entity_poly.type
_entity_poly.pdbx_seq_one_letter_code
_entity_poly.pdbx_strand_id
1 'polypeptide(L)'
;MMAGMDMGRILLDLSDDVIKRLDDLKVQRNLPRAELLREPLSSIWKDRIGLRPQFRKHWGSGKAVRKMALNTNVNFVRNGNGQRSALFDTNILIDLFSGRIEAKHALEAYPPQNAISLITWMEVMEGAKKYHQENRTRIALSAFNIIGVTQEIAERSVIVRQEYGMKLPDAIILATAQVHRCELVTRNTKDFADIPGVITPYHL
;
A
#
# COMPACT_ATOMS: atom_id res chain seq x y z
N MET A 1 1.02 -40.97 14.98
CA MET A 1 2.14 -40.14 14.54
C MET A 1 1.66 -39.25 13.40
N MET A 2 1.58 -37.94 13.66
CA MET A 2 1.46 -36.78 12.75
C MET A 2 0.67 -36.98 11.44
N ALA A 3 -0.64 -36.75 11.48
CA ALA A 3 -1.46 -36.44 10.31
C ALA A 3 -1.95 -34.99 10.40
N GLY A 4 -1.84 -34.24 9.31
CA GLY A 4 -2.60 -33.02 9.07
C GLY A 4 -1.97 -31.73 9.58
N MET A 5 -0.96 -31.21 8.88
CA MET A 5 -0.80 -29.77 8.79
C MET A 5 -1.65 -29.31 7.61
N ASP A 6 -2.89 -28.96 7.93
CA ASP A 6 -3.90 -28.45 6.99
C ASP A 6 -3.38 -27.18 6.29
N MET A 7 -2.85 -27.36 5.08
CA MET A 7 -2.46 -26.28 4.16
C MET A 7 -3.68 -25.53 3.58
N GLY A 8 -4.90 -25.81 4.05
CA GLY A 8 -6.16 -25.30 3.52
C GLY A 8 -6.57 -23.89 3.94
N ARG A 9 -5.73 -23.10 4.64
CA ARG A 9 -6.15 -21.77 5.16
C ARG A 9 -5.20 -20.61 4.87
N ILE A 10 -4.51 -20.65 3.72
CA ILE A 10 -3.84 -19.45 3.16
C ILE A 10 -4.35 -19.17 1.74
N LEU A 11 -5.65 -19.33 1.51
CA LEU A 11 -6.33 -18.76 0.34
C LEU A 11 -7.40 -17.78 0.83
N LEU A 12 -7.02 -16.50 0.80
CA LEU A 12 -7.78 -15.33 0.37
C LEU A 12 -9.29 -15.53 0.19
N ASP A 13 -10.09 -14.64 0.79
CA ASP A 13 -11.47 -14.33 0.39
C ASP A 13 -11.51 -13.83 -1.08
N LEU A 14 -11.31 -14.74 -2.03
CA LEU A 14 -11.52 -14.47 -3.44
C LEU A 14 -13.02 -14.57 -3.71
N SER A 15 -13.58 -13.59 -4.40
CA SER A 15 -14.99 -13.65 -4.81
C SER A 15 -15.23 -14.84 -5.74
N ASP A 16 -16.46 -15.39 -5.74
CA ASP A 16 -16.85 -16.56 -6.55
C ASP A 16 -16.51 -16.39 -8.04
N ASP A 17 -16.62 -15.17 -8.56
CA ASP A 17 -16.23 -14.83 -9.94
C ASP A 17 -14.74 -15.02 -10.23
N VAL A 18 -13.88 -14.74 -9.26
CA VAL A 18 -12.42 -14.93 -9.39
C VAL A 18 -12.07 -16.40 -9.32
N ILE A 19 -12.74 -17.16 -8.43
CA ILE A 19 -12.57 -18.61 -8.32
C ILE A 19 -12.97 -19.29 -9.64
N LYS A 20 -14.13 -18.95 -10.19
CA LYS A 20 -14.64 -19.50 -11.45
C LYS A 20 -13.67 -19.23 -12.61
N ARG A 21 -13.09 -18.03 -12.69
CA ARG A 21 -12.12 -17.68 -13.74
C ARG A 21 -10.80 -18.45 -13.61
N LEU A 22 -10.35 -18.70 -12.38
CA LEU A 22 -9.16 -19.52 -12.15
C LEU A 22 -9.39 -20.98 -12.54
N ASP A 23 -10.63 -21.46 -12.45
CA ASP A 23 -11.00 -22.78 -12.99
C ASP A 23 -10.96 -22.84 -14.50
N ASP A 24 -11.56 -21.86 -15.17
CA ASP A 24 -11.56 -21.79 -16.63
C ASP A 24 -10.11 -21.74 -17.15
N LEU A 25 -9.23 -20.97 -16.49
CA LEU A 25 -7.81 -20.88 -16.83
C LEU A 25 -7.02 -22.16 -16.52
N LYS A 26 -7.35 -22.84 -15.41
CA LYS A 26 -6.76 -24.16 -15.08
C LYS A 26 -7.05 -25.17 -16.19
N VAL A 27 -8.28 -25.19 -16.70
CA VAL A 27 -8.69 -26.08 -17.79
C VAL A 27 -7.97 -25.72 -19.10
N GLN A 28 -7.88 -24.44 -19.43
CA GLN A 28 -7.25 -23.99 -20.67
C GLN A 28 -5.73 -24.18 -20.71
N ARG A 29 -5.05 -24.01 -19.56
CA ARG A 29 -3.58 -23.98 -19.49
C ARG A 29 -2.98 -25.23 -18.86
N ASN A 30 -3.82 -26.15 -18.37
CA ASN A 30 -3.42 -27.38 -17.67
C ASN A 30 -2.45 -27.14 -16.50
N LEU A 31 -2.72 -26.09 -15.71
CA LEU A 31 -1.91 -25.69 -14.55
C LEU A 31 -2.77 -25.61 -13.27
N PRO A 32 -2.24 -25.96 -12.09
CA PRO A 32 -2.97 -25.84 -10.85
C PRO A 32 -3.23 -24.36 -10.48
N ARG A 33 -4.38 -24.07 -9.84
CA ARG A 33 -4.78 -22.69 -9.46
C ARG A 33 -3.70 -21.94 -8.68
N ALA A 34 -2.96 -22.63 -7.82
CA ALA A 34 -1.88 -22.06 -7.02
C ALA A 34 -0.72 -21.52 -7.87
N GLU A 35 -0.51 -22.06 -9.07
CA GLU A 35 0.55 -21.63 -10.00
C GLU A 35 0.07 -20.48 -10.90
N LEU A 36 -1.22 -20.46 -11.24
CA LEU A 36 -1.87 -19.31 -11.89
C LEU A 36 -1.86 -18.06 -11.00
N LEU A 37 -1.91 -18.22 -9.68
CA LEU A 37 -1.80 -17.13 -8.69
C LEU A 37 -0.37 -16.60 -8.52
N ARG A 38 0.64 -17.30 -9.07
CA ARG A 38 2.07 -16.89 -9.02
C ARG A 38 2.50 -16.11 -10.27
N GLU A 39 1.70 -16.06 -11.32
CA GLU A 39 1.98 -15.18 -12.46
C GLU A 39 1.78 -13.70 -12.06
N PRO A 40 2.63 -12.76 -12.54
CA PRO A 40 2.54 -11.37 -12.13
C PRO A 40 1.19 -10.80 -12.54
N LEU A 41 0.41 -10.35 -11.55
CA LEU A 41 -0.93 -9.74 -11.65
C LEU A 41 -1.07 -8.66 -12.76
N SER A 42 0.03 -8.18 -13.33
CA SER A 42 0.10 -7.25 -14.47
C SER A 42 -0.71 -7.64 -15.71
N SER A 43 -0.93 -8.93 -15.98
CA SER A 43 -1.70 -9.37 -17.16
C SER A 43 -3.21 -9.22 -16.95
N ILE A 44 -3.69 -9.45 -15.73
CA ILE A 44 -5.12 -9.40 -15.35
C ILE A 44 -5.67 -7.95 -15.35
N TRP A 45 -4.79 -6.96 -15.19
CA TRP A 45 -5.17 -5.53 -15.21
C TRP A 45 -5.33 -4.92 -16.61
N LYS A 46 -4.85 -5.59 -17.67
CA LYS A 46 -4.92 -5.03 -19.04
C LYS A 46 -6.34 -4.99 -19.61
N ASP A 47 -7.21 -5.91 -19.19
CA ASP A 47 -8.57 -6.02 -19.74
C ASP A 47 -9.61 -5.21 -18.96
N ARG A 48 -9.27 -4.69 -17.77
CA ARG A 48 -10.24 -4.07 -16.85
C ARG A 48 -10.39 -2.56 -16.99
N ILE A 49 -9.61 -1.91 -17.85
CA ILE A 49 -9.81 -0.50 -18.22
C ILE A 49 -10.25 -0.48 -19.69
N GLY A 50 -11.52 -0.20 -19.92
CA GLY A 50 -12.10 -0.08 -21.26
C GLY A 50 -11.47 1.05 -22.08
N LEU A 51 -10.29 0.79 -22.66
CA LEU A 51 -9.71 1.61 -23.70
C LEU A 51 -10.46 1.33 -25.00
N ARG A 52 -11.23 2.32 -25.46
CA ARG A 52 -11.99 2.24 -26.72
C ARG A 52 -11.07 2.01 -27.93
N PRO A 53 -11.54 1.36 -29.02
CA PRO A 53 -10.69 0.90 -30.14
C PRO A 53 -10.10 1.98 -31.07
N GLN A 54 -10.36 3.27 -30.86
CA GLN A 54 -9.92 4.33 -31.78
C GLN A 54 -8.45 4.79 -31.64
N PHE A 55 -7.66 4.26 -30.71
CA PHE A 55 -6.25 4.68 -30.52
C PHE A 55 -5.21 3.74 -31.15
N ARG A 56 -5.50 3.16 -32.32
CA ARG A 56 -4.62 2.17 -32.97
C ARG A 56 -3.70 2.68 -34.09
N LYS A 57 -3.58 4.00 -34.33
CA LYS A 57 -2.85 4.47 -35.54
C LYS A 57 -1.63 5.38 -35.37
N HIS A 58 -1.10 5.59 -34.16
CA HIS A 58 0.12 6.41 -34.03
C HIS A 58 1.06 6.06 -32.89
N TRP A 59 1.39 4.78 -32.73
CA TRP A 59 2.35 4.37 -31.70
C TRP A 59 3.41 3.42 -32.25
N GLY A 60 4.42 4.05 -32.85
CA GLY A 60 5.74 3.45 -33.04
C GLY A 60 6.43 3.22 -31.69
N SER A 61 7.09 2.07 -31.60
CA SER A 61 8.25 1.77 -30.74
C SER A 61 8.22 2.32 -29.30
N GLY A 62 7.64 1.53 -28.38
CA GLY A 62 8.25 1.11 -27.10
C GLY A 62 8.66 2.14 -26.02
N LYS A 63 8.67 3.44 -26.30
CA LYS A 63 9.21 4.46 -25.38
C LYS A 63 8.13 5.18 -24.58
N ALA A 64 6.94 5.39 -25.12
CA ALA A 64 5.97 6.24 -24.45
C ALA A 64 4.90 5.50 -23.60
N VAL A 65 4.79 4.16 -23.70
CA VAL A 65 4.13 3.33 -22.68
C VAL A 65 5.00 3.25 -21.42
N ARG A 66 6.34 3.19 -21.59
CA ARG A 66 7.28 3.43 -20.49
C ARG A 66 7.11 4.84 -19.92
N LYS A 67 6.94 5.88 -20.75
CA LYS A 67 6.73 7.26 -20.27
C LYS A 67 5.42 7.47 -19.48
N MET A 68 4.38 6.67 -19.72
CA MET A 68 3.11 6.75 -18.95
C MET A 68 3.13 5.90 -17.67
N ALA A 69 3.81 4.75 -17.68
CA ALA A 69 4.06 3.93 -16.49
C ALA A 69 5.21 4.46 -15.59
N LEU A 70 5.93 5.50 -16.03
CA LEU A 70 6.98 6.17 -15.27
C LEU A 70 6.49 7.43 -14.53
N ASN A 71 5.21 7.79 -14.61
CA ASN A 71 4.71 9.04 -14.01
C ASN A 71 4.25 8.91 -12.54
N THR A 72 4.58 7.79 -11.87
CA THR A 72 4.51 7.68 -10.40
C THR A 72 5.90 7.53 -9.77
N ASN A 73 6.96 7.92 -10.49
CA ASN A 73 8.18 8.38 -9.81
C ASN A 73 7.93 9.78 -9.28
N VAL A 74 7.14 9.86 -8.19
CA VAL A 74 7.27 10.98 -7.27
C VAL A 74 8.65 10.81 -6.67
N ASN A 75 9.60 11.51 -7.28
CA ASN A 75 10.96 11.60 -6.83
C ASN A 75 10.95 11.97 -5.33
N PHE A 76 11.17 10.99 -4.45
CA PHE A 76 11.72 11.25 -3.12
C PHE A 76 13.17 11.66 -3.31
N VAL A 77 13.36 12.79 -3.99
CA VAL A 77 14.58 13.55 -3.96
C VAL A 77 14.69 13.97 -2.51
N ARG A 78 15.82 13.63 -1.88
CA ARG A 78 16.28 14.36 -0.70
C ARG A 78 16.07 15.83 -1.03
N ASN A 79 15.11 16.48 -0.37
CA ASN A 79 14.99 17.92 -0.40
C ASN A 79 16.42 18.45 -0.20
N GLY A 80 16.96 19.24 -1.15
CA GLY A 80 18.39 19.60 -1.26
C GLY A 80 18.96 20.33 -0.03
N ASN A 81 18.11 20.55 0.97
CA ASN A 81 18.24 21.13 2.29
C ASN A 81 18.33 20.08 3.43
N GLY A 82 18.42 18.77 3.14
CA GLY A 82 18.60 17.73 4.16
C GLY A 82 17.34 17.35 4.96
N GLN A 83 16.18 17.87 4.58
CA GLN A 83 14.91 17.55 5.24
C GLN A 83 14.43 16.13 4.89
N ARG A 84 14.06 15.37 5.92
CA ARG A 84 13.55 14.01 5.81
C ARG A 84 12.05 14.04 5.47
N SER A 85 11.62 13.17 4.57
CA SER A 85 10.21 13.01 4.23
C SER A 85 9.52 12.07 5.21
N ALA A 86 8.23 12.29 5.45
CA ALA A 86 7.43 11.48 6.39
C ALA A 86 6.41 10.59 5.68
N LEU A 87 6.22 9.40 6.24
CA LEU A 87 5.08 8.52 6.00
C LEU A 87 4.23 8.46 7.27
N PHE A 88 2.98 8.92 7.20
CA PHE A 88 2.09 8.97 8.35
C PHE A 88 1.28 7.67 8.48
N ASP A 89 1.29 7.11 9.68
CA ASP A 89 0.52 5.93 10.04
C ASP A 89 -0.97 6.27 10.26
N THR A 90 -1.82 5.24 10.24
CA THR A 90 -3.27 5.31 10.38
C THR A 90 -3.72 6.01 11.65
N ASN A 91 -3.03 5.72 12.76
CA ASN A 91 -3.37 6.31 14.05
C ASN A 91 -3.21 7.85 14.09
N ILE A 92 -2.20 8.40 13.39
CA ILE A 92 -1.99 9.84 13.28
C ILE A 92 -3.12 10.47 12.47
N LEU A 93 -3.53 9.85 11.37
CA LEU A 93 -4.63 10.36 10.53
C LEU A 93 -5.98 10.30 11.24
N ILE A 94 -6.25 9.24 12.01
CA ILE A 94 -7.46 9.14 12.83
C ILE A 94 -7.50 10.29 13.85
N ASP A 95 -6.38 10.56 14.52
CA ASP A 95 -6.28 11.66 15.49
C ASP A 95 -6.45 13.04 14.82
N LEU A 96 -5.84 13.23 13.65
CA LEU A 96 -5.98 14.45 12.84
C LEU A 96 -7.44 14.69 12.46
N PHE A 97 -8.13 13.67 11.95
CA PHE A 97 -9.55 13.77 11.56
C PHE A 97 -10.48 13.90 12.76
N SER A 98 -10.05 13.49 13.94
CA SER A 98 -10.75 13.74 15.21
C SER A 98 -10.48 15.15 15.78
N GLY A 99 -9.67 15.97 15.10
CA GLY A 99 -9.37 17.34 15.51
C GLY A 99 -8.32 17.46 16.61
N ARG A 100 -7.49 16.43 16.85
CA ARG A 100 -6.43 16.50 17.86
C ARG A 100 -5.32 17.46 17.42
N ILE A 101 -4.92 18.33 18.34
CA ILE A 101 -3.93 19.36 18.07
C ILE A 101 -2.52 18.78 17.93
N GLU A 102 -2.22 17.72 18.67
CA GLU A 102 -0.94 17.02 18.65
C GLU A 102 -0.67 16.38 17.27
N ALA A 103 -1.71 15.78 16.67
CA ALA A 103 -1.64 15.23 15.32
C ALA A 103 -1.43 16.32 14.26
N LYS A 104 -2.08 17.47 14.44
CA LYS A 104 -1.88 18.64 13.57
C LYS A 104 -0.43 19.15 13.66
N HIS A 105 0.10 19.32 14.87
CA HIS A 105 1.50 19.74 15.07
C HIS A 105 2.49 18.72 14.51
N ALA A 106 2.22 17.43 14.65
CA ALA A 106 3.05 16.38 14.06
C ALA A 106 3.09 16.48 12.53
N LEU A 107 1.97 16.80 11.88
CA LEU A 107 1.91 17.01 10.43
C LEU A 107 2.66 18.28 9.99
N GLU A 108 2.54 19.37 10.76
CA GLU A 108 3.18 20.67 10.50
C GLU A 108 4.70 20.65 10.70
N ALA A 109 5.23 19.67 11.45
CA ALA A 109 6.67 19.48 11.62
C ALA A 109 7.39 19.01 10.33
N TYR A 110 6.64 18.56 9.32
CA TYR A 110 7.18 18.05 8.06
C TYR A 110 6.79 18.93 6.87
N PRO A 111 7.60 18.96 5.79
CA PRO A 111 7.24 19.64 4.55
C PRO A 111 5.91 19.13 3.96
N PRO A 112 5.17 19.93 3.19
CA PRO A 112 3.83 19.59 2.72
C PRO A 112 3.73 18.35 1.80
N GLN A 113 4.84 17.75 1.39
CA GLN A 113 4.91 16.55 0.56
C GLN A 113 4.83 15.27 1.42
N ASN A 114 3.80 15.20 2.26
CA ASN A 114 3.59 14.11 3.20
C ASN A 114 3.02 12.87 2.48
N ALA A 115 3.46 11.68 2.89
CA ALA A 115 3.02 10.43 2.28
C ALA A 115 2.23 9.55 3.26
N ILE A 116 1.41 8.67 2.70
CA ILE A 116 0.72 7.60 3.43
C ILE A 116 0.83 6.30 2.63
N SER A 117 0.81 5.16 3.31
CA SER A 117 0.69 3.87 2.62
C SER A 117 -0.73 3.69 2.07
N LEU A 118 -0.88 2.92 1.00
CA LEU A 118 -2.19 2.44 0.55
C LEU A 118 -2.90 1.63 1.64
N ILE A 119 -2.16 0.93 2.52
CA ILE A 119 -2.74 0.23 3.68
C ILE A 119 -3.44 1.23 4.60
N THR A 120 -2.73 2.31 4.98
CA THR A 120 -3.30 3.39 5.79
C THR A 120 -4.53 4.01 5.14
N TRP A 121 -4.50 4.25 3.82
CA TRP A 121 -5.66 4.73 3.09
C TRP A 121 -6.86 3.78 3.21
N MET A 122 -6.65 2.46 3.09
CA MET A 122 -7.71 1.47 3.20
C MET A 122 -8.34 1.43 4.60
N GLU A 123 -7.52 1.43 5.65
CA GLU A 123 -7.98 1.39 7.05
C GLU A 123 -8.81 2.65 7.40
N VAL A 124 -8.34 3.82 6.98
CA VAL A 124 -9.06 5.09 7.22
C VAL A 124 -10.38 5.13 6.44
N MET A 125 -10.41 4.62 5.22
CA MET A 125 -11.64 4.56 4.41
C MET A 125 -12.65 3.53 4.93
N GLU A 126 -12.19 2.40 5.48
CA GLU A 126 -13.03 1.45 6.19
C GLU A 126 -13.71 2.13 7.39
N GLY A 127 -12.93 2.86 8.20
CA GLY A 127 -13.46 3.68 9.28
C GLY A 127 -14.48 4.72 8.81
N ALA A 128 -14.18 5.44 7.72
CA ALA A 128 -15.09 6.46 7.16
C ALA A 128 -16.43 5.88 6.70
N LYS A 129 -16.43 4.66 6.14
CA LYS A 129 -17.64 3.96 5.71
C LYS A 129 -18.57 3.65 6.87
N LYS A 130 -18.02 3.30 8.03
CA LYS A 130 -18.79 3.04 9.26
C LYS A 130 -19.59 4.27 9.73
N TYR A 131 -19.13 5.48 9.39
CA TYR A 131 -19.74 6.74 9.81
C TYR A 131 -20.34 7.56 8.66
N HIS A 132 -20.46 6.99 7.45
CA HIS A 132 -20.99 7.66 6.25
C HIS A 132 -20.23 8.95 5.84
N GLN A 133 -18.91 8.95 5.97
CA GLN A 133 -18.03 10.11 5.68
C GLN A 133 -17.08 9.89 4.49
N GLU A 134 -17.30 8.86 3.67
CA GLU A 134 -16.36 8.39 2.66
C GLU A 134 -15.90 9.48 1.70
N ASN A 135 -16.82 10.32 1.22
CA ASN A 135 -16.48 11.36 0.25
C ASN A 135 -15.57 12.44 0.86
N ARG A 136 -15.89 12.89 2.08
CA ARG A 136 -15.09 13.90 2.81
C ARG A 136 -13.70 13.34 3.12
N THR A 137 -13.62 12.11 3.60
CA THR A 137 -12.36 11.44 3.90
C THR A 137 -11.50 11.26 2.66
N ARG A 138 -12.10 10.86 1.52
CA ARG A 138 -11.37 10.72 0.25
C ARG A 138 -10.75 12.04 -0.22
N ILE A 139 -11.48 13.14 -0.09
CA ILE A 139 -10.97 14.49 -0.43
C ILE A 139 -9.80 14.84 0.50
N ALA A 140 -9.93 14.62 1.81
CA ALA A 140 -8.85 14.91 2.76
C ALA A 140 -7.59 14.08 2.47
N LEU A 141 -7.74 12.78 2.19
CA LEU A 141 -6.61 11.89 1.89
C LEU A 141 -5.95 12.21 0.54
N SER A 142 -6.62 12.91 -0.37
CA SER A 142 -6.03 13.33 -1.66
C SER A 142 -4.92 14.38 -1.51
N ALA A 143 -4.79 14.99 -0.32
CA ALA A 143 -3.70 15.90 0.00
C ALA A 143 -2.36 15.17 0.27
N PHE A 144 -2.39 13.84 0.44
CA PHE A 144 -1.20 13.03 0.68
C PHE A 144 -0.72 12.32 -0.58
N ASN A 145 0.58 12.07 -0.66
CA ASN A 145 1.13 11.12 -1.61
C ASN A 145 0.80 9.68 -1.16
N ILE A 146 -0.10 9.01 -1.87
CA ILE A 146 -0.52 7.63 -1.55
C ILE A 146 0.43 6.65 -2.22
N ILE A 147 1.22 5.92 -1.43
CA ILE A 147 2.20 4.95 -1.93
C ILE A 147 1.55 3.56 -2.00
N GLY A 148 1.46 3.01 -3.21
CA GLY A 148 0.96 1.65 -3.44
C GLY A 148 1.93 0.55 -2.99
N VAL A 149 1.41 -0.66 -2.77
CA VAL A 149 2.24 -1.82 -2.42
C VAL A 149 2.87 -2.40 -3.69
N THR A 150 4.18 -2.22 -3.83
CA THR A 150 5.00 -2.82 -4.90
C THR A 150 5.54 -4.18 -4.48
N GLN A 151 6.12 -4.93 -5.43
CA GLN A 151 6.81 -6.19 -5.12
C GLN A 151 7.96 -5.97 -4.11
N GLU A 152 8.73 -4.89 -4.26
CA GLU A 152 9.81 -4.53 -3.35
C GLU A 152 9.31 -4.27 -1.91
N ILE A 153 8.19 -3.54 -1.77
CA ILE A 153 7.56 -3.31 -0.47
C ILE A 153 7.03 -4.63 0.11
N ALA A 154 6.43 -5.47 -0.72
CA ALA A 154 5.92 -6.78 -0.30
C ALA A 154 7.06 -7.67 0.24
N GLU A 155 8.17 -7.80 -0.50
CA GLU A 155 9.35 -8.55 -0.07
C GLU A 155 9.95 -7.97 1.22
N ARG A 156 10.07 -6.64 1.30
CA ARG A 156 10.57 -5.98 2.51
C ARG A 156 9.65 -6.22 3.70
N SER A 157 8.33 -6.22 3.51
CA SER A 157 7.36 -6.47 4.58
C SER A 157 7.47 -7.88 5.17
N VAL A 158 7.86 -8.88 4.35
CA VAL A 158 8.14 -10.24 4.85
C VAL A 158 9.32 -10.22 5.83
N ILE A 159 10.41 -9.53 5.46
CA ILE A 159 11.61 -9.41 6.28
C ILE A 159 11.28 -8.67 7.58
N VAL A 160 10.65 -7.50 7.48
CA VAL A 160 10.22 -6.69 8.63
C VAL A 160 9.33 -7.50 9.57
N ARG A 161 8.40 -8.28 9.03
CA ARG A 161 7.51 -9.11 9.83
C ARG A 161 8.23 -10.23 10.56
N GLN A 162 9.22 -10.85 9.93
CA GLN A 162 10.05 -11.87 10.57
C GLN A 162 10.94 -11.28 11.67
N GLU A 163 11.47 -10.08 11.45
CA GLU A 163 12.37 -9.39 12.38
C GLU A 163 11.65 -8.88 13.63
N TYR A 164 10.46 -8.27 13.47
CA TYR A 164 9.76 -7.58 14.56
C TYR A 164 8.48 -8.27 15.03
N GLY A 165 8.03 -9.34 14.36
CA GLY A 165 6.84 -10.10 14.78
C GLY A 165 5.49 -9.36 14.67
N MET A 166 5.45 -8.21 13.98
CA MET A 166 4.26 -7.38 13.83
C MET A 166 3.22 -7.96 12.85
N LYS A 167 2.01 -7.38 12.80
CA LYS A 167 0.96 -7.82 11.86
C LYS A 167 1.32 -7.42 10.43
N LEU A 168 0.70 -8.08 9.44
CA LEU A 168 0.97 -7.78 8.03
C LEU A 168 0.74 -6.31 7.65
N PRO A 169 -0.36 -5.66 8.06
CA PRO A 169 -0.59 -4.25 7.72
C PRO A 169 0.53 -3.34 8.25
N ASP A 170 0.89 -3.49 9.53
CA ASP A 170 1.98 -2.76 10.18
C ASP A 170 3.33 -2.98 9.47
N ALA A 171 3.62 -4.25 9.11
CA ALA A 171 4.83 -4.60 8.39
C ALA A 171 4.90 -3.96 6.99
N ILE A 172 3.77 -3.87 6.29
CA ILE A 172 3.70 -3.21 4.97
C ILE A 172 3.90 -1.70 5.14
N ILE A 173 3.29 -1.07 6.15
CA ILE A 173 3.44 0.37 6.43
C ILE A 173 4.92 0.70 6.71
N LEU A 174 5.58 -0.05 7.59
CA LEU A 174 7.01 0.14 7.87
C LEU A 174 7.89 -0.16 6.67
N ALA A 175 7.62 -1.23 5.93
CA ALA A 175 8.34 -1.53 4.70
C ALA A 175 8.19 -0.40 3.66
N THR A 176 7.00 0.21 3.56
CA THR A 176 6.76 1.35 2.68
C THR A 176 7.66 2.52 3.07
N ALA A 177 7.74 2.86 4.36
CA ALA A 177 8.61 3.92 4.84
C ALA A 177 10.10 3.62 4.55
N GLN A 178 10.55 2.39 4.81
CA GLN A 178 11.95 1.99 4.62
C GLN A 178 12.38 2.01 3.16
N VAL A 179 11.56 1.46 2.24
CA VAL A 179 11.85 1.46 0.79
C VAL A 179 11.94 2.88 0.25
N HIS A 180 11.04 3.76 0.68
CA HIS A 180 11.01 5.16 0.24
C HIS A 180 11.91 6.10 1.06
N ARG A 181 12.64 5.57 2.04
CA ARG A 181 13.55 6.32 2.94
C ARG A 181 12.83 7.46 3.68
N CYS A 182 11.59 7.21 4.08
CA CYS A 182 10.81 8.10 4.92
C CYS A 182 11.02 7.79 6.40
N GLU A 183 10.83 8.79 7.26
CA GLU A 183 10.51 8.54 8.65
C GLU A 183 9.07 8.04 8.76
N LEU A 184 8.84 6.95 9.51
CA LEU A 184 7.50 6.51 9.84
C LEU A 184 7.01 7.27 11.06
N VAL A 185 5.98 8.08 10.89
CA VAL A 185 5.37 8.85 11.98
C VAL A 185 4.17 8.07 12.52
N THR A 186 4.26 7.59 13.75
CA THR A 186 3.24 6.75 14.37
C THR A 186 3.16 6.98 15.88
N ARG A 187 1.95 6.83 16.45
CA ARG A 187 1.76 6.73 17.91
C ARG A 187 1.67 5.29 18.43
N ASN A 188 1.87 4.29 17.57
CA ASN A 188 1.91 2.89 18.00
C ASN A 188 3.29 2.54 18.57
N THR A 189 3.52 2.93 19.81
CA THR A 189 4.79 2.67 20.51
C THR A 189 5.01 1.21 20.81
N LYS A 190 3.96 0.38 20.85
CA LYS A 190 4.09 -1.04 21.19
C LYS A 190 4.71 -1.84 20.05
N ASP A 191 4.18 -1.69 18.84
CA ASP A 191 4.59 -2.52 17.71
C ASP A 191 5.80 -1.93 16.95
N PHE A 192 6.13 -0.66 17.18
CA PHE A 192 7.24 0.03 16.51
C PHE A 192 8.32 0.59 17.45
N ALA A 193 8.32 0.19 18.73
CA ALA A 193 9.37 0.60 19.68
C ALA A 193 10.77 0.25 19.15
N ASP A 194 11.70 1.19 19.34
CA ASP A 194 13.13 1.05 19.05
C ASP A 194 13.50 0.73 17.58
N ILE A 195 12.55 0.83 16.65
CA ILE A 195 12.81 0.63 15.22
C ILE A 195 13.46 1.89 14.63
N PRO A 196 14.65 1.79 14.01
CA PRO A 196 15.29 2.93 13.39
C PRO A 196 14.43 3.58 12.29
N GLY A 197 14.33 4.91 12.34
CA GLY A 197 13.52 5.69 11.40
C GLY A 197 12.04 5.77 11.74
N VAL A 198 11.60 5.21 12.87
CA VAL A 198 10.27 5.44 13.44
C VAL A 198 10.31 6.61 14.41
N ILE A 199 9.34 7.51 14.29
CA ILE A 199 9.18 8.70 15.13
C ILE A 199 7.81 8.64 15.82
N THR A 200 7.83 8.78 17.15
CA THR A 200 6.62 8.98 17.96
C THR A 200 6.52 10.44 18.39
N PRO A 201 5.70 11.26 17.72
CA PRO A 201 5.67 12.70 17.97
C PRO A 201 4.93 13.09 19.25
N TYR A 202 4.02 12.23 19.74
CA TYR A 202 3.24 12.46 20.97
C TYR A 202 2.70 11.12 21.52
N HIS A 203 2.23 11.15 22.77
CA HIS A 203 1.65 10.01 23.49
C HIS A 203 0.24 10.36 23.97
N LEU A 204 -0.62 9.36 24.16
CA LEU A 204 -1.98 9.48 24.69
C LEU A 204 -2.16 8.66 25.97
#